data_AF-A0A0B4PLU6-F1
#
_entry.id   AF-A0A0B4PLU6-F1
#
_cell.length_a   1.000
_cell.length_b   1.000
_cell.length_c   1.000
_cell.angle_alpha   90.00
_cell.angle_beta   90.00
_cell.angle_gamma   90.00
#
_symmetry.space_group_name_H-M   'P 1'
#
loop_
_entity.id
_entity.type
_entity.pdbx_description
1 polymer ?
#
loop_
_entity_poly.entity_id
_entity_poly.type
_entity_poly.pdbx_seq_one_letter_code
_entity_poly.pdbx_strand_id
1 'polypeptide(L)'
;STAENKTYPTIKVMGVQKPAVVVVSCVTKDQPYRVHPHNLVGKEGCKNGICTQHLKPDMTCTFTSLGIQCVKRRDVEQNLLQRENIRVDPFRNGFAHKDQAASIDLNAVRLCFQVFLEGSQPGKFTVPLHPVVSDIIYDRKAMSDLTITKLSHTCAPMSGGLEMILLCDKVAKDDIEVWFEEERDGQTVWKERAELLPNGVHKQVA
;
A
#
# COMPACT_ATOMS: atom_id res chain seq x y z
N SER A 1 -3.10 10.86 7.53
CA SER A 1 -1.97 11.76 7.85
C SER A 1 -2.17 13.07 7.12
N THR A 2 -2.14 14.20 7.82
CA THR A 2 -2.13 15.53 7.19
C THR A 2 -0.75 16.16 7.33
N ALA A 3 -0.51 17.29 6.66
CA ALA A 3 0.77 18.01 6.80
C ALA A 3 0.98 18.53 8.23
N GLU A 4 -0.10 18.97 8.87
CA GLU A 4 -0.13 19.51 10.23
C GLU A 4 -0.14 18.41 11.30
N ASN A 5 -0.87 17.32 11.05
CA ASN A 5 -1.01 16.18 11.96
C ASN A 5 -0.53 14.91 11.27
N LYS A 6 0.79 14.68 11.34
CA LYS A 6 1.41 13.48 10.80
C LYS A 6 0.99 12.26 11.59
N THR A 7 0.36 11.31 10.90
CA THR A 7 -0.01 10.01 11.46
C THR A 7 0.80 8.92 10.80
N TYR A 8 1.04 7.83 11.51
CA TYR A 8 1.87 6.73 11.03
C TYR A 8 1.13 5.40 11.15
N PRO A 9 1.48 4.40 10.32
CA PRO A 9 0.95 3.06 10.49
C PRO A 9 1.11 2.61 11.94
N THR A 10 0.01 2.22 12.56
CA THR A 10 -0.04 1.83 13.97
C THR A 10 -0.92 0.62 14.09
N ILE A 11 -0.43 -0.39 14.81
CA ILE A 11 -1.21 -1.58 15.14
C ILE A 11 -1.46 -1.65 16.64
N LYS A 12 -2.52 -2.38 17.03
CA LYS A 12 -2.80 -2.73 18.41
C LYS A 12 -3.21 -4.19 18.49
N VAL A 13 -2.62 -4.93 19.41
CA VAL A 13 -3.04 -6.31 19.71
C VAL A 13 -4.16 -6.25 20.75
N MET A 14 -5.27 -6.90 20.44
CA MET A 14 -6.46 -6.93 21.28
C MET A 14 -6.57 -8.26 22.03
N GLY A 15 -7.11 -8.22 23.25
CA GLY A 15 -7.44 -9.43 24.03
C GLY A 15 -6.25 -10.12 24.71
N VAL A 16 -5.03 -9.59 24.61
CA VAL A 16 -3.83 -10.14 25.27
C VAL A 16 -2.98 -8.98 25.79
N GLN A 17 -2.41 -9.12 27.00
CA GLN A 17 -1.35 -8.25 27.53
C GLN A 17 -0.14 -9.10 27.89
N LYS A 18 0.73 -9.34 26.91
CA LYS A 18 1.99 -10.06 27.07
C LYS A 18 3.07 -9.37 26.26
N PRO A 19 4.35 -9.42 26.68
CA PRO A 19 5.44 -8.97 25.85
C PRO A 19 5.35 -9.60 24.46
N ALA A 20 5.50 -8.77 23.43
CA ALA A 20 5.32 -9.19 22.06
C ALA A 20 6.28 -8.44 21.15
N VAL A 21 6.61 -9.08 20.03
CA VAL A 21 7.31 -8.46 18.91
C VAL A 21 6.43 -8.51 17.68
N VAL A 22 6.52 -7.49 16.86
CA VAL A 22 5.92 -7.47 15.51
C VAL A 22 7.04 -7.54 14.48
N VAL A 23 6.88 -8.43 13.51
CA VAL A 23 7.65 -8.48 12.28
C VAL A 23 6.77 -7.98 11.15
N VAL A 24 7.24 -6.96 10.45
CA VAL A 24 6.59 -6.37 9.28
C VAL A 24 7.38 -6.73 8.03
N SER A 25 6.68 -7.15 6.99
CA SER A 25 7.25 -7.47 5.68
C SER A 25 6.30 -7.02 4.56
N CYS A 26 6.81 -6.82 3.35
CA CYS A 26 5.98 -6.56 2.19
C CYS A 26 5.42 -7.86 1.62
N VAL A 27 4.14 -7.86 1.24
CA VAL A 27 3.47 -8.96 0.52
C VAL A 27 2.79 -8.44 -0.75
N THR A 28 2.44 -9.35 -1.66
CA THR A 28 1.70 -9.04 -2.89
C THR A 28 0.34 -8.42 -2.59
N LYS A 29 -0.18 -7.59 -3.51
CA LYS A 29 -1.45 -6.88 -3.32
C LYS A 29 -2.66 -7.81 -3.27
N ASP A 30 -2.62 -8.91 -4.03
CA ASP A 30 -3.71 -9.87 -4.20
C ASP A 30 -3.46 -11.18 -3.47
N GLN A 31 -4.55 -11.90 -3.18
CA GLN A 31 -4.49 -13.26 -2.65
C GLN A 31 -4.12 -14.27 -3.75
N PRO A 32 -3.41 -15.37 -3.43
CA PRO A 32 -2.81 -15.65 -2.12
C PRO A 32 -1.63 -14.70 -1.83
N TYR A 33 -1.60 -14.10 -0.64
CA TYR A 33 -0.56 -13.14 -0.26
C TYR A 33 0.80 -13.82 -0.21
N ARG A 34 1.68 -13.47 -1.16
CA ARG A 34 3.04 -14.00 -1.26
C ARG A 34 4.04 -12.94 -0.83
N VAL A 35 5.21 -13.36 -0.35
CA VAL A 35 6.30 -12.46 0.04
C VAL A 35 6.70 -11.61 -1.17
N HIS A 36 6.79 -10.29 -0.97
CA HIS A 36 7.15 -9.34 -2.01
C HIS A 36 8.67 -9.06 -2.00
N PRO A 37 9.32 -8.88 -3.18
CA PRO A 37 10.75 -8.64 -3.26
C PRO A 37 11.21 -7.28 -2.67
N HIS A 38 10.34 -6.27 -2.62
CA HIS A 38 10.69 -4.96 -2.07
C HIS A 38 11.19 -5.03 -0.61
N ASN A 39 12.07 -4.09 -0.26
CA ASN A 39 12.68 -4.01 1.06
C ASN A 39 11.96 -2.98 1.93
N LEU A 40 11.58 -3.35 3.15
CA LEU A 40 11.32 -2.36 4.19
C LEU A 40 12.65 -1.80 4.70
N VAL A 41 12.75 -0.48 4.70
CA VAL A 41 13.90 0.28 5.18
C VAL A 41 13.42 1.33 6.17
N GLY A 42 14.29 1.72 7.10
CA GLY A 42 13.90 2.66 8.14
C GLY A 42 14.97 2.81 9.19
N LYS A 43 14.78 3.79 10.08
CA LYS A 43 15.73 4.09 11.15
C LYS A 43 15.78 3.00 12.22
N GLU A 44 14.64 2.38 12.52
CA GLU A 44 14.48 1.46 13.64
C GLU A 44 13.97 0.09 13.17
N GLY A 45 14.56 -0.97 13.70
CA GLY A 45 14.10 -2.35 13.50
C GLY A 45 14.21 -2.90 12.07
N CYS A 46 14.65 -2.11 11.09
CA CYS A 46 14.68 -2.52 9.69
C CYS A 46 16.00 -3.22 9.32
N LYS A 47 15.94 -4.52 9.02
CA LYS A 47 17.10 -5.33 8.58
C LYS A 47 16.63 -6.39 7.59
N ASN A 48 17.45 -6.69 6.58
CA ASN A 48 17.14 -7.71 5.56
C ASN A 48 15.75 -7.54 4.92
N GLY A 49 15.31 -6.29 4.75
CA GLY A 49 14.05 -5.92 4.11
C GLY A 49 12.78 -6.18 4.93
N ILE A 50 12.90 -6.49 6.22
CA ILE A 50 11.81 -6.56 7.20
C ILE A 50 12.01 -5.55 8.31
N CYS A 51 10.93 -5.18 9.01
CA CYS A 51 11.00 -4.35 10.22
C CYS A 51 10.57 -5.17 11.44
N THR A 52 11.40 -5.26 12.47
CA THR A 52 11.06 -5.92 13.73
C THR A 52 11.07 -4.92 14.89
N GLN A 53 9.98 -4.84 15.64
CA GLN A 53 9.86 -3.95 16.81
C GLN A 53 9.16 -4.66 17.98
N HIS A 54 9.46 -4.23 19.20
CA HIS A 54 8.72 -4.65 20.38
C HIS A 54 7.43 -3.82 20.51
N LEU A 55 6.34 -4.47 20.91
CA LEU A 55 5.12 -3.76 21.28
C LEU A 55 5.32 -3.05 22.61
N LYS A 56 4.69 -1.89 22.76
CA LYS A 56 4.61 -1.15 24.01
C LYS A 56 3.75 -1.91 25.04
N PRO A 57 3.82 -1.56 26.34
CA PRO A 57 2.99 -2.18 27.37
C PRO A 57 1.47 -2.09 27.12
N ASP A 58 1.02 -1.06 26.39
CA ASP A 58 -0.38 -0.89 25.97
C ASP A 58 -0.76 -1.71 24.72
N MET A 59 0.15 -2.60 24.30
CA MET A 59 0.03 -3.49 23.14
C MET A 59 -0.06 -2.76 21.79
N THR A 60 0.44 -1.53 21.72
CA THR A 60 0.55 -0.76 20.47
C THR A 60 1.96 -0.77 19.90
N CYS A 61 2.06 -0.59 18.59
CA CYS A 61 3.32 -0.34 17.88
C CYS A 61 3.08 0.63 16.73
N THR A 62 3.88 1.70 16.67
CA THR A 62 3.77 2.76 15.66
C THR A 62 5.05 2.86 14.85
N PHE A 63 4.93 2.89 13.54
CA PHE A 63 6.06 2.83 12.61
C PHE A 63 6.34 4.18 11.97
N THR A 64 7.15 5.03 12.62
CA THR A 64 7.31 6.45 12.27
C THR A 64 8.24 6.74 11.10
N SER A 65 9.10 5.79 10.72
CA SER A 65 10.15 5.98 9.71
C SER A 65 10.30 4.75 8.80
N LEU A 66 9.17 4.20 8.32
CA LEU A 66 9.18 3.15 7.31
C LEU A 66 9.21 3.74 5.91
N GLY A 67 10.16 3.25 5.11
CA GLY A 67 10.21 3.42 3.66
C GLY A 67 10.16 2.06 2.98
N ILE A 68 9.68 2.05 1.74
CA ILE A 68 9.74 0.90 0.86
C ILE A 68 10.80 1.19 -0.19
N GLN A 69 11.86 0.40 -0.19
CA GLN A 69 12.88 0.45 -1.23
C GLN A 69 12.50 -0.54 -2.33
N CYS A 70 12.06 0.02 -3.47
CA CYS A 70 11.69 -0.75 -4.65
C CYS A 70 12.90 -1.49 -5.23
N VAL A 71 12.71 -2.77 -5.52
CA VAL A 71 13.70 -3.66 -6.13
C VAL A 71 13.50 -3.70 -7.64
N LYS A 72 14.60 -3.74 -8.39
CA LYS A 72 14.54 -3.88 -9.85
C LYS A 72 14.19 -5.32 -10.22
N ARG A 73 13.51 -5.51 -11.36
CA ARG A 73 13.07 -6.84 -11.82
C ARG A 73 14.18 -7.91 -11.83
N ARG A 74 15.40 -7.55 -12.23
CA ARG A 74 16.57 -8.45 -12.25
C ARG A 74 17.03 -8.94 -10.86
N ASP A 75 16.68 -8.20 -9.81
CA ASP A 75 17.13 -8.45 -8.43
C ASP A 75 16.03 -9.13 -7.58
N VAL A 76 14.87 -9.44 -8.19
CA VAL A 76 13.69 -10.02 -7.51
C VAL A 76 14.03 -11.36 -6.87
N GLU A 77 14.62 -12.27 -7.64
CA GLU A 77 14.94 -13.62 -7.19
C GLU A 77 15.87 -13.58 -5.96
N GLN A 78 16.96 -12.81 -6.04
CA GLN A 78 17.91 -12.65 -4.95
C GLN A 78 17.25 -12.10 -3.67
N ASN A 79 16.35 -11.12 -3.79
CA ASN A 79 15.67 -10.56 -2.63
C ASN A 79 14.70 -11.57 -2.01
N LEU A 80 13.96 -12.33 -2.84
CA LEU A 80 13.07 -13.39 -2.33
C LEU A 80 13.85 -14.52 -1.66
N LEU A 81 14.99 -14.94 -2.22
CA LEU A 81 15.91 -15.89 -1.58
C LEU A 81 16.40 -15.38 -0.22
N GLN A 82 16.69 -14.07 -0.10
CA GLN A 82 17.05 -13.49 1.19
C GLN A 82 15.93 -13.65 2.22
N ARG A 83 14.66 -13.49 1.84
CA ARG A 83 13.50 -13.68 2.74
C ARG A 83 13.30 -15.15 3.11
N GLU A 84 13.51 -16.03 2.14
CA GLU A 84 13.46 -17.48 2.35
C GLU A 84 14.50 -17.92 3.38
N ASN A 85 15.73 -17.41 3.27
CA ASN A 85 16.83 -17.72 4.20
C ASN A 85 16.56 -17.28 5.65
N ILE A 86 15.85 -16.16 5.84
CA ILE A 86 15.42 -15.70 7.17
C ILE A 86 14.04 -16.24 7.58
N ARG A 87 13.46 -17.15 6.78
CA ARG A 87 12.17 -17.83 7.01
C ARG A 87 10.98 -16.89 7.22
N VAL A 88 10.97 -15.77 6.49
CA VAL A 88 9.85 -14.83 6.51
C VAL A 88 8.84 -15.23 5.43
N ASP A 89 7.85 -16.01 5.82
CA ASP A 89 6.70 -16.37 4.98
C ASP A 89 5.41 -16.28 5.82
N PRO A 90 4.77 -15.09 5.86
CA PRO A 90 3.66 -14.85 6.78
C PRO A 90 2.50 -15.82 6.61
N PHE A 91 2.17 -16.16 5.37
CA PHE A 91 1.02 -16.97 5.02
C PHE A 91 1.38 -18.40 4.58
N ARG A 92 2.66 -18.78 4.69
CA ARG A 92 3.17 -20.13 4.32
C ARG A 92 2.86 -20.49 2.86
N ASN A 93 2.90 -19.51 1.97
CA ASN A 93 2.61 -19.68 0.54
C ASN A 93 3.85 -20.06 -0.29
N GLY A 94 5.02 -20.15 0.36
CA GLY A 94 6.29 -20.51 -0.25
C GLY A 94 6.88 -19.43 -1.15
N PHE A 95 7.98 -19.80 -1.82
CA PHE A 95 8.80 -18.90 -2.64
C PHE A 95 8.88 -19.31 -4.12
N ALA A 96 8.02 -20.21 -4.58
CA ALA A 96 8.04 -20.69 -5.97
C ALA A 96 7.83 -19.57 -7.02
N HIS A 97 7.25 -18.44 -6.63
CA HIS A 97 7.09 -17.27 -7.49
C HIS A 97 8.40 -16.51 -7.74
N LYS A 98 9.50 -16.85 -7.05
CA LYS A 98 10.82 -16.23 -7.28
C LYS A 98 11.33 -16.42 -8.71
N ASP A 99 10.97 -17.56 -9.32
CA ASP A 99 11.33 -17.90 -10.70
C ASP A 99 10.41 -17.21 -11.73
N GLN A 100 9.34 -16.56 -11.27
CA GLN A 100 8.32 -15.90 -12.08
C GLN A 100 8.33 -14.39 -11.85
N ALA A 101 9.52 -13.77 -11.82
CA ALA A 101 9.68 -12.35 -11.53
C ALA A 101 8.84 -11.41 -12.42
N ALA A 102 8.48 -11.84 -13.63
CA ALA A 102 7.63 -11.08 -14.54
C ALA A 102 6.16 -10.99 -14.10
N SER A 103 5.66 -11.95 -13.30
CA SER A 103 4.26 -11.96 -12.82
C SER A 103 4.06 -11.20 -11.52
N ILE A 104 5.13 -10.70 -10.90
CA ILE A 104 5.05 -9.92 -9.65
C ILE A 104 4.81 -8.45 -9.98
N ASP A 105 3.72 -7.91 -9.46
CA ASP A 105 3.43 -6.48 -9.54
C ASP A 105 4.37 -5.68 -8.62
N LEU A 106 5.40 -5.05 -9.21
CA LEU A 106 6.38 -4.25 -8.48
C LEU A 106 5.87 -2.84 -8.12
N ASN A 107 4.67 -2.47 -8.57
CA ASN A 107 4.09 -1.14 -8.36
C ASN A 107 3.09 -1.11 -7.21
N ALA A 108 2.77 -2.25 -6.60
CA ALA A 108 1.78 -2.34 -5.54
C ALA A 108 2.16 -3.41 -4.51
N VAL A 109 2.13 -3.04 -3.24
CA VAL A 109 2.42 -3.96 -2.11
C VAL A 109 1.40 -3.77 -1.00
N ARG A 110 1.33 -4.73 -0.08
CA ARG A 110 0.73 -4.53 1.25
C ARG A 110 1.79 -4.73 2.32
N LEU A 111 1.64 -4.05 3.45
CA LEU A 111 2.41 -4.39 4.65
C LEU A 111 1.72 -5.55 5.35
N CYS A 112 2.46 -6.60 5.68
CA CYS A 112 2.00 -7.70 6.50
C CYS A 112 2.58 -7.57 7.90
N PHE A 113 1.72 -7.65 8.93
CA PHE A 113 2.09 -7.58 10.34
C PHE A 113 1.95 -8.96 10.97
N GLN A 114 3.06 -9.53 11.41
CA GLN A 114 3.11 -10.79 12.16
C GLN A 114 3.51 -10.50 13.60
N VAL A 115 2.60 -10.75 14.53
CA VAL A 115 2.88 -10.60 15.95
C VAL A 115 3.25 -11.95 16.55
N PHE A 116 4.33 -11.97 17.33
CA PHE A 116 4.76 -13.11 18.11
C PHE A 116 4.73 -12.71 19.59
N LEU A 117 3.89 -13.40 20.36
CA LEU A 117 3.83 -13.25 21.80
C LEU A 117 4.97 -14.03 22.45
N GLU A 118 5.43 -13.54 23.59
CA GLU A 118 6.34 -14.26 24.47
C GLU A 118 5.70 -15.59 24.92
N GLY A 119 6.45 -16.67 24.72
CA GLY A 119 6.04 -18.02 25.08
C GLY A 119 6.31 -18.31 26.56
N SER A 120 6.55 -19.58 26.87
CA SER A 120 6.84 -20.04 28.24
C SER A 120 8.25 -19.65 28.71
N GLN A 121 9.18 -19.39 27.78
CA GLN A 121 10.54 -18.97 28.10
C GLN A 121 10.65 -17.43 27.96
N PRO A 122 11.00 -16.71 29.04
CA PRO A 122 11.22 -15.27 28.97
C PRO A 122 12.26 -14.90 27.89
N GLY A 123 11.98 -13.84 27.14
CA GLY A 123 12.76 -13.35 26.01
C GLY A 123 12.58 -14.15 24.71
N LYS A 124 11.73 -15.20 24.68
CA LYS A 124 11.46 -16.00 23.48
C LYS A 124 10.05 -15.77 22.96
N PHE A 125 9.95 -15.09 21.82
CA PHE A 125 8.69 -14.80 21.14
C PHE A 125 8.34 -15.90 20.14
N THR A 126 7.64 -16.93 20.60
CA THR A 126 7.40 -18.16 19.82
C THR A 126 5.94 -18.43 19.50
N VAL A 127 5.00 -17.65 20.06
CA VAL A 127 3.57 -17.87 19.86
C VAL A 127 3.05 -16.88 18.81
N PRO A 128 2.86 -17.31 17.55
CA PRO A 128 2.39 -16.43 16.49
C PRO A 128 0.89 -16.14 16.64
N LEU A 129 0.50 -14.89 16.38
CA LEU A 129 -0.88 -14.54 16.06
C LEU A 129 -1.13 -14.66 14.56
N HIS A 130 -2.40 -14.62 14.17
CA HIS A 130 -2.76 -14.59 12.75
C HIS A 130 -2.18 -13.31 12.10
N PRO A 131 -1.45 -13.44 10.97
CA PRO A 131 -0.94 -12.28 10.25
C PRO A 131 -2.08 -11.43 9.70
N VAL A 132 -1.90 -10.12 9.69
CA VAL A 132 -2.85 -9.18 9.08
C VAL A 132 -2.14 -8.29 8.07
N VAL A 133 -2.84 -7.85 7.03
CA VAL A 133 -2.29 -6.99 5.99
C VAL A 133 -2.91 -5.59 6.02
N SER A 134 -2.14 -4.58 5.63
CA SER A 134 -2.65 -3.23 5.38
C SER A 134 -3.46 -3.15 4.08
N ASP A 135 -4.03 -1.98 3.83
CA ASP A 135 -4.44 -1.56 2.49
C ASP A 135 -3.26 -1.57 1.50
N ILE A 136 -3.60 -1.53 0.21
CA ILE A 136 -2.60 -1.51 -0.87
C ILE A 136 -1.83 -0.19 -0.84
N ILE A 137 -0.52 -0.29 -0.96
CA ILE A 137 0.39 0.83 -1.12
C ILE A 137 0.92 0.78 -2.55
N TYR A 138 0.59 1.81 -3.33
CA TYR A 138 1.05 1.96 -4.70
C TYR A 138 2.35 2.76 -4.74
N ASP A 139 3.26 2.39 -5.65
CA ASP A 139 4.41 3.21 -5.98
C ASP A 139 3.91 4.47 -6.70
N ARG A 140 4.11 5.64 -6.08
CA ARG A 140 3.74 6.94 -6.66
C ARG A 140 4.35 7.17 -8.04
N LYS A 141 5.52 6.59 -8.35
CA LYS A 141 6.13 6.75 -9.69
C LYS A 141 5.38 5.97 -10.77
N ALA A 142 4.67 4.91 -10.38
CA ALA A 142 3.89 4.08 -11.28
C ALA A 142 2.40 4.49 -11.31
N MET A 143 1.89 5.04 -10.20
CA MET A 143 0.52 5.53 -10.04
C MET A 143 0.59 6.98 -9.53
N SER A 144 0.33 7.96 -10.40
CA SER A 144 0.26 9.37 -10.00
C SER A 144 -0.95 9.60 -9.09
N ASP A 145 -0.82 10.54 -8.16
CA ASP A 145 -2.01 11.13 -7.53
C ASP A 145 -2.85 11.80 -8.64
N LEU A 146 -4.18 11.64 -8.57
CA LEU A 146 -5.08 12.26 -9.53
C LEU A 146 -5.31 13.72 -9.12
N THR A 147 -4.60 14.63 -9.78
CA THR A 147 -4.77 16.07 -9.58
C THR A 147 -5.37 16.71 -10.83
N ILE A 148 -6.46 17.45 -10.68
CA ILE A 148 -6.95 18.37 -11.71
C ILE A 148 -6.17 19.68 -11.55
N THR A 149 -5.36 20.03 -12.54
CA THR A 149 -4.55 21.25 -12.55
C THR A 149 -5.35 22.45 -13.04
N LYS A 150 -6.17 22.25 -14.09
CA LYS A 150 -6.94 23.33 -14.71
C LYS A 150 -8.14 22.78 -15.46
N LEU A 151 -9.24 23.52 -15.44
CA LEU A 151 -10.42 23.27 -16.28
C LEU A 151 -10.57 24.39 -17.30
N SER A 152 -11.01 24.07 -18.52
CA SER A 152 -11.38 25.10 -19.51
C SER A 152 -12.65 25.85 -19.12
N HIS A 153 -13.57 25.19 -18.43
CA HIS A 153 -14.83 25.75 -17.95
C HIS A 153 -15.06 25.34 -16.48
N THR A 154 -15.72 26.21 -15.72
CA THR A 154 -16.11 25.95 -14.33
C THR A 154 -17.62 25.91 -14.15
N CYS A 155 -18.39 26.04 -15.24
CA CYS A 155 -19.83 25.93 -15.27
C CYS A 155 -20.28 25.30 -16.60
N ALA A 156 -21.44 24.66 -16.59
CA ALA A 156 -22.05 24.03 -17.75
C ALA A 156 -23.59 24.12 -17.67
N PRO A 157 -24.31 24.01 -18.79
CA PRO A 157 -25.76 23.87 -18.79
C PRO A 157 -26.19 22.62 -18.01
N MET A 158 -27.32 22.72 -17.30
CA MET A 158 -27.94 21.57 -16.59
C MET A 158 -28.27 20.40 -17.52
N SER A 159 -28.46 20.66 -18.82
CA SER A 159 -28.71 19.64 -19.84
C SER A 159 -27.48 18.82 -20.20
N GLY A 160 -26.29 19.18 -19.71
CA GLY A 160 -25.03 18.57 -20.12
C GLY A 160 -24.64 18.91 -21.57
N GLY A 161 -23.71 18.13 -22.13
CA GLY A 161 -23.27 18.21 -23.53
C GLY A 161 -22.22 19.28 -23.83
N LEU A 162 -21.77 20.06 -22.84
CA LEU A 162 -20.64 20.97 -23.01
C LEU A 162 -19.34 20.16 -23.05
N GLU A 163 -18.58 20.28 -24.14
CA GLU A 163 -17.24 19.71 -24.23
C GLU A 163 -16.27 20.51 -23.36
N MET A 164 -15.56 19.82 -22.46
CA MET A 164 -14.65 20.41 -21.49
C MET A 164 -13.25 19.82 -21.65
N ILE A 165 -12.23 20.65 -21.42
CA ILE A 165 -10.83 20.24 -21.38
C ILE A 165 -10.37 20.30 -19.93
N LEU A 166 -9.79 19.22 -19.45
CA LEU A 166 -9.32 19.05 -18.08
C LEU A 166 -7.83 18.75 -18.13
N LEU A 167 -6.99 19.67 -17.66
CA LEU A 167 -5.56 19.40 -17.51
C LEU A 167 -5.32 18.71 -16.17
N CYS A 168 -4.53 17.63 -16.18
CA CYS A 168 -4.24 16.83 -15.00
C CYS A 168 -2.79 16.35 -14.96
N ASP A 169 -2.41 15.82 -13.79
CA ASP A 169 -1.21 14.98 -13.68
C ASP A 169 -1.35 13.71 -14.55
N LYS A 170 -0.24 13.00 -14.75
CA LYS A 170 -0.20 11.88 -15.68
C LYS A 170 -1.24 10.79 -15.34
N VAL A 171 -2.15 10.47 -16.26
CA VAL A 171 -3.19 9.43 -16.07
C VAL A 171 -2.98 8.21 -16.96
N ALA A 172 -3.55 7.07 -16.57
CA ALA A 172 -3.65 5.89 -17.42
C ALA A 172 -4.85 6.06 -18.38
N LYS A 173 -4.62 6.02 -19.70
CA LYS A 173 -5.66 6.27 -20.71
C LYS A 173 -6.87 5.34 -20.56
N ASP A 174 -6.63 4.08 -20.23
CA ASP A 174 -7.66 3.04 -20.16
C ASP A 174 -8.20 2.81 -18.73
N ASP A 175 -7.71 3.58 -17.75
CA ASP A 175 -8.05 3.47 -16.33
C ASP A 175 -8.19 4.86 -15.72
N ILE A 176 -9.10 5.66 -16.28
CA ILE A 176 -9.44 7.00 -15.80
C ILE A 176 -10.91 7.29 -16.05
N GLU A 177 -11.56 7.93 -15.08
CA GLU A 177 -12.93 8.41 -15.17
C GLU A 177 -13.03 9.83 -14.58
N VAL A 178 -13.98 10.61 -15.07
CA VAL A 178 -14.31 11.91 -14.50
C VAL A 178 -15.70 11.82 -13.89
N TRP A 179 -15.83 12.27 -12.64
CA TRP A 179 -17.08 12.22 -11.89
C TRP A 179 -17.46 13.62 -11.44
N PHE A 180 -18.74 13.96 -11.60
CA PHE A 180 -19.36 15.11 -10.99
C PHE A 180 -20.14 14.64 -9.77
N GLU A 181 -20.05 15.37 -8.67
CA GLU A 181 -20.77 15.04 -7.45
C GLU A 181 -21.28 16.29 -6.72
N GLU A 182 -22.40 16.13 -6.04
CA GLU A 182 -22.96 17.11 -5.14
C GLU A 182 -22.92 16.54 -3.72
N GLU A 183 -22.27 17.25 -2.80
CA GLU A 183 -22.26 16.93 -1.38
C GLU A 183 -23.18 17.88 -0.60
N ARG A 184 -24.00 17.33 0.30
CA ARG A 184 -24.79 18.07 1.28
C ARG A 184 -24.60 17.43 2.65
N ASP A 185 -24.26 18.23 3.66
CA ASP A 185 -24.01 17.78 5.03
C ASP A 185 -22.99 16.63 5.15
N GLY A 186 -21.98 16.62 4.27
CA GLY A 186 -20.94 15.58 4.24
C GLY A 186 -21.38 14.24 3.65
N GLN A 187 -22.55 14.19 2.99
CA GLN A 187 -22.99 13.06 2.20
C GLN A 187 -23.13 13.44 0.72
N THR A 188 -22.67 12.56 -0.16
CA THR A 188 -22.90 12.66 -1.61
C THR A 188 -24.38 12.39 -1.91
N VAL A 189 -25.11 13.40 -2.38
CA VAL A 189 -26.55 13.31 -2.71
C VAL A 189 -26.80 13.06 -4.19
N TRP A 190 -25.85 13.42 -5.05
CA TRP A 190 -25.87 13.14 -6.47
C TRP A 190 -24.45 12.88 -6.96
N LYS A 191 -24.32 11.95 -7.90
CA LYS A 191 -23.06 11.59 -8.52
C LYS A 191 -23.30 11.05 -9.92
N GLU A 192 -22.60 11.60 -10.90
CA GLU A 192 -22.72 11.19 -12.29
C GLU A 192 -21.36 11.14 -12.97
N ARG A 193 -21.18 10.12 -13.81
CA ARG A 193 -19.93 9.92 -14.57
C ARG A 193 -20.00 10.71 -15.87
N ALA A 194 -18.97 11.49 -16.15
CA ALA A 194 -18.83 12.19 -17.42
C ALA A 194 -18.57 11.21 -18.57
N GLU A 195 -19.06 11.54 -19.76
CA GLU A 195 -18.70 10.82 -20.97
C GLU A 195 -17.31 11.25 -21.45
N LEU A 196 -16.39 10.29 -21.55
CA LEU A 196 -15.08 10.50 -22.17
C LEU A 196 -15.18 10.21 -23.66
N LEU A 197 -14.75 11.15 -24.49
CA LEU A 197 -14.67 10.95 -25.93
C LEU A 197 -13.69 9.79 -26.26
N PRO A 198 -13.85 9.07 -27.39
CA PRO A 198 -13.00 7.93 -27.77
C PRO A 198 -11.48 8.19 -27.83
N ASN A 199 -11.07 9.46 -27.90
CA ASN A 199 -9.68 9.93 -27.79
C ASN A 199 -9.55 11.11 -26.81
N GLY A 200 -10.41 11.17 -25.80
CA GLY A 200 -10.51 12.27 -24.86
C GLY A 200 -9.28 12.45 -23.97
N VAL A 201 -8.44 11.41 -23.83
CA VAL A 201 -7.18 11.48 -23.09
C VAL A 201 -6.02 11.84 -24.02
N HIS A 202 -5.52 13.08 -23.92
CA HIS A 202 -4.44 13.60 -24.73
C HIS A 202 -3.09 13.47 -24.02
N LYS A 203 -2.22 12.60 -24.55
CA LYS A 203 -0.83 12.37 -24.04
C LYS A 203 -0.77 12.11 -22.52
N GLN A 204 -1.83 11.56 -21.95
CA GLN A 204 -1.96 11.24 -20.53
C GLN A 204 -1.99 12.46 -19.60
N VAL A 205 -2.14 13.70 -20.09
CA VAL A 205 -2.05 14.92 -19.26
C VAL A 205 -3.20 15.91 -19.48
N ALA A 206 -4.16 15.53 -20.33
CA ALA A 206 -5.40 16.26 -20.58
C ALA A 206 -6.50 15.30 -21.01
#